data_AF-A0A2H0M2V6-F1
#
_entry.id   AF-A0A2H0M2V6-F1
#
_cell.length_a   1.000
_cell.length_b   1.000
_cell.length_c   1.000
_cell.angle_alpha   90.00
_cell.angle_beta   90.00
_cell.angle_gamma   90.00
#
_symmetry.space_group_name_H-M   'P 1'
#
loop_
_entity.id
_entity.type
_entity.pdbx_description
1 polymer ?
#
loop_
_entity_poly.entity_id
_entity_poly.type
_entity_poly.pdbx_seq_one_letter_code
_entity_poly.pdbx_strand_id
1 'polypeptide(L)'
;QKNNYYRIIDANLNRVKEGLRVCEEITRFILDNHKFTAFFKKLRHQVDTVSRKVSSVSALLSQRKSDGDVGRHNCCGELKRNNCKDIFWANIQRVKESLRVLEEFSKLADAQAAKGFKQLRYKVYEIEKASFKKISALPDSR
;
A
#
# COMPACT_ATOMS: atom_id res chain seq x y z
N GLN A 1 8.95 -3.38 -27.97
CA GLN A 1 8.86 -2.40 -26.87
C GLN A 1 8.40 -3.14 -25.61
N LYS A 2 9.25 -3.33 -24.60
CA LYS A 2 8.83 -3.99 -23.35
C LYS A 2 7.91 -3.03 -22.58
N ASN A 3 6.69 -3.46 -22.26
CA ASN A 3 5.61 -2.68 -21.64
C ASN A 3 6.08 -1.90 -20.40
N ASN A 4 6.42 -0.62 -20.59
CA ASN A 4 6.98 0.29 -19.60
C ASN A 4 6.09 0.43 -18.34
N TYR A 5 4.79 0.22 -18.48
CA TYR A 5 3.83 0.33 -17.39
C TYR A 5 3.87 -0.84 -16.38
N TYR A 6 4.44 -2.01 -16.71
CA TYR A 6 4.58 -3.08 -15.71
C TYR A 6 5.53 -2.71 -14.57
N ARG A 7 6.52 -1.84 -14.83
CA ARG A 7 7.39 -1.27 -13.77
C ARG A 7 6.58 -0.42 -12.80
N ILE A 8 5.63 0.36 -13.33
CA ILE A 8 4.72 1.19 -12.52
C ILE A 8 3.85 0.28 -11.64
N ILE A 9 3.34 -0.82 -12.20
CA ILE A 9 2.51 -1.78 -11.46
C ILE A 9 3.33 -2.48 -10.37
N ASP A 10 4.54 -2.98 -10.65
CA ASP A 10 5.42 -3.60 -9.63
C ASP A 10 5.74 -2.62 -8.49
N ALA A 11 6.17 -1.40 -8.81
CA ALA A 11 6.52 -0.39 -7.81
C ALA A 11 5.35 -0.04 -6.89
N ASN A 12 4.15 0.13 -7.45
CA ASN A 12 2.98 0.47 -6.64
C ASN A 12 2.41 -0.74 -5.89
N LEU A 13 2.54 -1.96 -6.40
CA LEU A 13 2.22 -3.17 -5.63
C LEU A 13 3.12 -3.28 -4.40
N ASN A 14 4.42 -3.00 -4.55
CA ASN A 14 5.35 -3.02 -3.43
C ASN A 14 4.97 -1.98 -2.37
N ARG A 15 4.73 -0.72 -2.78
CA ARG A 15 4.31 0.37 -1.88
C ARG A 15 3.02 0.05 -1.12
N VAL A 16 2.02 -0.55 -1.79
CA VAL A 16 0.78 -0.99 -1.12
C VAL A 16 1.08 -2.03 -0.06
N LYS A 17 1.88 -3.05 -0.39
CA LYS A 17 2.21 -4.15 0.54
C LYS A 17 2.97 -3.65 1.76
N GLU A 18 4.00 -2.83 1.56
CA GLU A 18 4.79 -2.23 2.63
C GLU A 18 3.95 -1.32 3.51
N GLY A 19 3.17 -0.40 2.91
CA GLY A 19 2.33 0.51 3.68
C GLY A 19 1.26 -0.21 4.48
N LEU A 20 0.59 -1.22 3.90
CA LEU A 20 -0.36 -2.06 4.63
C LEU A 20 0.31 -2.86 5.76
N ARG A 21 1.54 -3.33 5.54
CA ARG A 21 2.30 -4.07 6.56
C ARG A 21 2.63 -3.18 7.75
N VAL A 22 3.07 -1.94 7.51
CA VAL A 22 3.35 -0.98 8.58
C VAL A 22 2.08 -0.69 9.39
N CYS A 23 0.96 -0.40 8.72
CA CYS A 23 -0.32 -0.18 9.40
C CYS A 23 -0.77 -1.41 10.22
N GLU A 24 -0.59 -2.61 9.68
CA GLU A 24 -0.88 -3.87 10.38
C GLU A 24 -0.08 -3.98 11.68
N GLU A 25 1.23 -3.73 11.65
CA GLU A 25 2.08 -3.84 12.85
C GLU A 25 1.72 -2.80 13.90
N ILE A 26 1.41 -1.57 13.50
CA ILE A 26 0.92 -0.54 14.44
C ILE A 26 -0.36 -1.03 15.10
N THR A 27 -1.31 -1.58 14.32
CA THR A 27 -2.54 -2.10 14.90
C THR A 27 -2.36 -3.35 15.76
N ARG A 28 -1.31 -4.14 15.49
CA ARG A 28 -1.02 -5.36 16.24
C ARG A 28 -0.30 -5.10 17.54
N PHE A 29 0.77 -4.31 17.50
CA PHE A 29 1.73 -4.22 18.60
C PHE A 29 1.63 -2.92 19.40
N ILE A 30 0.99 -1.89 18.84
CA ILE A 30 0.83 -0.60 19.53
C ILE A 30 -0.61 -0.43 20.02
N LEU A 31 -1.59 -0.81 19.19
CA LEU A 31 -3.00 -0.74 19.55
C LEU A 31 -3.57 -2.03 20.16
N ASP A 32 -2.84 -3.16 20.09
CA ASP A 32 -3.32 -4.50 20.44
C ASP A 32 -4.74 -4.79 19.90
N ASN A 33 -5.03 -4.31 18.68
CA ASN A 33 -6.35 -4.38 18.10
C ASN A 33 -6.44 -5.52 17.08
N HIS A 34 -6.91 -6.68 17.55
CA HIS A 34 -7.07 -7.87 16.71
C HIS A 34 -7.96 -7.64 15.49
N LYS A 35 -9.03 -6.86 15.63
CA LYS A 35 -9.99 -6.58 14.53
C LYS A 35 -9.30 -5.84 13.38
N PHE A 36 -8.57 -4.76 13.67
CA PHE A 36 -7.86 -4.01 12.64
C PHE A 36 -6.67 -4.78 12.08
N THR A 37 -5.94 -5.49 12.93
CA THR A 37 -4.85 -6.38 12.50
C THR A 37 -5.33 -7.39 11.47
N ALA A 38 -6.45 -8.06 11.75
CA ALA A 38 -7.05 -9.02 10.82
C ALA A 38 -7.51 -8.35 9.53
N PHE A 39 -8.04 -7.12 9.61
CA PHE A 39 -8.48 -6.36 8.44
C PHE A 39 -7.29 -6.01 7.51
N PHE A 40 -6.19 -5.48 8.05
CA PHE A 40 -5.00 -5.18 7.26
C PHE A 40 -4.37 -6.45 6.66
N LYS A 41 -4.30 -7.55 7.42
CA LYS A 41 -3.85 -8.85 6.90
C LYS A 41 -4.70 -9.32 5.72
N LYS A 42 -6.02 -9.19 5.84
CA LYS A 42 -6.98 -9.54 4.76
C LYS A 42 -6.80 -8.65 3.54
N LEU A 43 -6.60 -7.34 3.71
CA LEU A 43 -6.31 -6.43 2.60
C LEU A 43 -5.06 -6.84 1.84
N ARG A 44 -3.96 -7.19 2.53
CA ARG A 44 -2.73 -7.66 1.88
C ARG A 44 -2.97 -8.92 1.02
N HIS A 45 -3.70 -9.90 1.56
CA HIS A 45 -4.03 -11.12 0.80
C HIS A 45 -4.91 -10.82 -0.42
N GLN A 46 -5.84 -9.86 -0.30
CA GLN A 46 -6.67 -9.45 -1.42
C GLN A 46 -5.87 -8.69 -2.49
N VAL A 47 -4.89 -7.86 -2.10
CA VAL A 47 -3.95 -7.22 -3.03
C VAL A 47 -3.20 -8.27 -3.84
N ASP A 48 -2.65 -9.31 -3.18
CA ASP A 48 -1.97 -10.42 -3.86
C ASP A 48 -2.88 -11.18 -4.84
N THR A 49 -4.15 -11.34 -4.46
CA THR A 49 -5.13 -12.04 -5.29
C THR A 49 -5.48 -11.23 -6.53
N VAL A 50 -5.67 -9.92 -6.40
CA VAL A 50 -5.95 -9.02 -7.52
C VAL A 50 -4.71 -8.87 -8.41
N SER A 51 -3.52 -8.75 -7.84
CA SER A 51 -2.29 -8.53 -8.62
C SER A 51 -1.96 -9.68 -9.57
N ARG A 52 -2.29 -10.92 -9.19
CA ARG A 52 -2.11 -12.11 -10.03
C ARG A 52 -2.90 -12.05 -11.35
N LYS A 53 -3.97 -11.26 -11.42
CA LYS A 53 -4.75 -11.06 -12.66
C LYS A 53 -4.10 -10.09 -13.63
N VAL A 54 -3.21 -9.22 -13.15
CA VAL A 54 -2.56 -8.18 -13.97
C VAL A 54 -1.27 -8.67 -14.61
N SER A 55 -0.49 -9.43 -13.85
CA SER A 55 0.79 -9.93 -14.33
C SER A 55 1.27 -11.09 -13.46
N SER A 56 2.05 -12.00 -14.05
CA SER A 56 2.70 -13.06 -13.28
C SER A 56 3.82 -12.48 -12.42
N VAL A 57 4.11 -13.12 -11.28
CA VAL A 57 5.19 -12.70 -10.38
C VAL A 57 6.55 -12.64 -11.11
N SER A 58 6.81 -13.59 -12.01
CA SER A 58 8.02 -13.62 -12.83
C SER A 58 8.12 -12.43 -13.79
N ALA A 59 7.00 -12.00 -14.37
CA ALA A 59 6.98 -10.84 -15.27
C ALA A 59 7.27 -9.54 -14.51
N LEU A 60 6.70 -9.36 -13.31
CA LEU A 60 6.97 -8.19 -12.45
C LEU A 60 8.42 -8.15 -11.98
N LEU A 61 8.97 -9.28 -11.52
CA LEU A 61 10.37 -9.36 -11.07
C LEU A 61 11.35 -9.05 -12.20
N SER A 62 11.07 -9.48 -13.44
CA SER A 62 11.92 -9.19 -14.61
C SER A 62 12.04 -7.69 -14.93
N GLN A 63 11.13 -6.87 -14.40
CA GLN A 63 11.07 -5.43 -14.63
C GLN A 63 11.65 -4.62 -13.46
N ARG A 64 11.97 -5.26 -12.34
CA ARG A 64 12.51 -4.60 -11.15
C ARG A 64 13.91 -4.07 -11.45
N LYS A 65 14.03 -2.75 -11.54
CA LYS A 65 15.31 -2.03 -11.63
C LYS A 65 15.40 -1.05 -10.46
N SER A 66 15.93 -1.52 -9.33
CA SER A 66 16.14 -0.71 -8.12
C SER A 66 17.31 0.27 -8.25
N ASP A 67 18.34 -0.07 -9.04
CA ASP A 67 19.55 0.75 -9.14
C ASP A 67 19.45 1.98 -10.06
N GLY A 68 18.40 2.06 -10.90
CA GLY A 68 18.20 3.16 -11.85
C GLY A 68 16.87 3.89 -11.68
N ASP A 69 16.24 3.81 -10.51
CA ASP A 69 15.02 4.57 -10.23
C ASP A 69 15.38 6.04 -9.94
N VAL A 70 14.86 6.95 -10.77
CA VAL A 70 15.05 8.40 -10.65
C VAL A 70 14.53 8.91 -9.29
N GLY A 71 13.56 8.22 -8.68
CA GLY A 71 13.02 8.56 -7.37
C GLY A 71 13.90 8.21 -6.17
N ARG A 72 15.03 7.51 -6.37
CA ARG A 72 15.90 7.00 -5.27
C ARG A 72 16.45 8.12 -4.37
N HIS A 73 16.65 9.32 -4.90
CA HIS A 73 17.25 10.45 -4.19
C HIS A 73 16.24 11.38 -3.49
N ASN A 74 14.93 11.12 -3.59
CA ASN A 74 13.90 11.92 -2.92
C ASN A 74 13.72 11.48 -1.45
N CYS A 75 14.80 11.55 -0.65
CA CYS A 75 14.82 11.13 0.77
C CYS A 75 14.92 12.29 1.77
N CYS A 76 15.03 13.56 1.32
CA CYS A 76 15.25 14.69 2.23
C CYS A 76 14.08 14.96 3.21
N GLY A 77 12.89 14.41 2.96
CA GLY A 77 11.70 14.55 3.82
C GLY A 77 11.27 13.30 4.60
N GLU A 78 11.89 12.13 4.36
CA GLU A 78 11.47 10.86 5.01
C GLU A 78 12.01 10.67 6.44
N LEU A 79 12.97 11.50 6.86
CA LEU A 79 13.71 11.33 8.12
C LEU A 79 13.00 11.89 9.37
N LYS A 80 11.92 12.67 9.23
CA LYS A 80 11.18 13.20 10.38
C LYS A 80 9.81 12.55 10.47
N ARG A 81 9.68 11.57 11.36
CA ARG A 81 8.40 11.10 11.89
C ARG A 81 8.43 11.29 13.38
N ASN A 82 7.47 12.04 13.92
CA ASN A 82 7.51 12.44 15.33
C ASN A 82 6.86 11.39 16.21
N ASN A 83 5.89 10.63 15.70
CA ASN A 83 5.22 9.59 16.46
C ASN A 83 4.61 8.47 15.60
N CYS A 84 4.08 7.44 16.26
CA CYS A 84 3.44 6.30 15.61
C CYS A 84 2.18 6.67 14.80
N LYS A 85 1.49 7.76 15.16
CA LYS A 85 0.32 8.26 14.43
C LYS A 85 0.74 8.78 13.06
N ASP A 86 1.82 9.56 13.00
CA ASP A 86 2.38 10.07 11.75
C ASP A 86 2.83 8.93 10.84
N ILE A 87 3.45 7.89 11.42
CA ILE A 87 3.82 6.67 10.67
C ILE A 87 2.57 6.04 10.06
N PHE A 88 1.51 5.82 10.85
CA PHE A 88 0.28 5.23 10.35
C PHE A 88 -0.34 6.07 9.23
N TRP A 89 -0.50 7.37 9.45
CA TRP A 89 -1.15 8.27 8.51
C TRP A 89 -0.39 8.39 7.19
N ALA A 90 0.94 8.54 7.24
CA ALA A 90 1.77 8.58 6.04
C ALA A 90 1.67 7.28 5.23
N ASN A 91 1.71 6.12 5.90
CA ASN A 91 1.64 4.83 5.21
C ASN A 91 0.25 4.57 4.61
N ILE A 92 -0.83 4.90 5.32
CA ILE A 92 -2.17 4.68 4.78
C ILE A 92 -2.49 5.64 3.62
N GLN A 93 -1.97 6.88 3.61
CA GLN A 93 -2.07 7.74 2.43
C GLN A 93 -1.33 7.15 1.23
N ARG A 94 -0.07 6.70 1.41
CA ARG A 94 0.72 6.09 0.34
C ARG A 94 0.06 4.83 -0.23
N VAL A 95 -0.61 4.03 0.60
CA VAL A 95 -1.41 2.88 0.15
C VAL A 95 -2.54 3.35 -0.77
N LYS A 96 -3.27 4.40 -0.41
CA LYS A 96 -4.39 4.92 -1.22
C LYS A 96 -3.93 5.46 -2.57
N GLU A 97 -2.85 6.23 -2.59
CA GLU A 97 -2.23 6.73 -3.82
C GLU A 97 -1.78 5.58 -4.71
N SER A 98 -1.07 4.61 -4.13
CA SER A 98 -0.56 3.45 -4.88
C SER A 98 -1.68 2.57 -5.43
N LEU A 99 -2.76 2.37 -4.66
CA LEU A 99 -3.97 1.67 -5.14
C LEU A 99 -4.67 2.44 -6.27
N ARG A 100 -4.67 3.77 -6.24
CA ARG A 100 -5.23 4.60 -7.32
C ARG A 100 -4.42 4.43 -8.60
N VAL A 101 -3.09 4.40 -8.51
CA VAL A 101 -2.21 4.12 -9.66
C VAL A 101 -2.48 2.72 -10.20
N LEU A 102 -2.55 1.70 -9.33
CA LEU A 102 -2.85 0.32 -9.74
C LEU A 102 -4.23 0.20 -10.40
N GLU A 103 -5.25 0.88 -9.88
CA GLU A 103 -6.58 0.94 -10.47
C GLU A 103 -6.54 1.45 -11.91
N GLU A 104 -5.85 2.57 -12.17
CA GLU A 104 -5.78 3.19 -13.50
C GLU A 104 -4.96 2.36 -14.48
N PHE A 105 -3.74 1.95 -14.11
CA PHE A 105 -2.87 1.20 -15.00
C PHE A 105 -3.37 -0.22 -15.27
N SER A 106 -4.13 -0.82 -14.34
CA SER A 106 -4.73 -2.14 -14.58
C SER A 106 -5.82 -2.09 -15.64
N LYS A 107 -6.43 -0.94 -15.94
CA LYS A 107 -7.42 -0.83 -17.04
C LYS A 107 -6.81 -1.17 -18.41
N LEU A 108 -5.50 -0.99 -18.56
CA LEU A 108 -4.76 -1.33 -19.78
C LEU A 108 -4.46 -2.82 -19.90
N ALA A 109 -4.58 -3.59 -18.80
CA ALA A 109 -4.23 -5.01 -18.75
C ALA A 109 -5.44 -5.91 -18.51
N ASP A 110 -6.24 -5.62 -17.47
CA ASP A 110 -7.41 -6.41 -17.09
C ASP A 110 -8.45 -5.55 -16.34
N ALA A 111 -9.66 -5.46 -16.90
CA ALA A 111 -10.74 -4.65 -16.33
C ALA A 111 -11.24 -5.17 -14.97
N GLN A 112 -11.13 -6.48 -14.70
CA GLN A 112 -11.53 -7.05 -13.41
C GLN A 112 -10.53 -6.72 -12.31
N ALA A 113 -9.23 -6.67 -12.64
CA ALA A 113 -8.19 -6.23 -11.73
C ALA A 113 -8.34 -4.75 -11.39
N ALA A 114 -8.63 -3.90 -12.37
CA ALA A 114 -8.94 -2.49 -12.13
C ALA A 114 -10.12 -2.32 -11.15
N LYS A 115 -11.21 -3.07 -11.35
CA LYS A 115 -12.34 -3.11 -10.39
C LYS A 115 -11.91 -3.61 -9.01
N GLY A 116 -11.05 -4.62 -8.94
CA GLY A 116 -10.49 -5.15 -7.69
C GLY A 116 -9.69 -4.11 -6.91
N PHE A 117 -8.81 -3.36 -7.57
CA PHE A 117 -8.05 -2.27 -6.91
C PHE A 117 -8.95 -1.11 -6.48
N LYS A 118 -9.96 -0.76 -7.28
CA LYS A 118 -10.98 0.21 -6.88
C LYS A 118 -11.66 -0.21 -5.57
N GLN A 119 -12.12 -1.47 -5.48
CA GLN A 119 -12.75 -1.99 -4.26
C GLN A 119 -11.80 -2.01 -3.05
N LEU A 120 -10.53 -2.39 -3.26
CA LEU A 120 -9.51 -2.34 -2.22
C LEU A 120 -9.30 -0.92 -1.69
N ARG A 121 -9.27 0.08 -2.58
CA ARG A 121 -9.14 1.49 -2.20
C ARG A 121 -10.31 1.95 -1.33
N TYR A 122 -11.54 1.53 -1.63
CA TYR A 122 -12.69 1.82 -0.76
C TYR A 122 -12.58 1.17 0.62
N LYS A 123 -12.16 -0.10 0.69
CA LYS A 123 -11.92 -0.75 2.00
C LYS A 123 -10.82 -0.05 2.81
N VAL A 124 -9.83 0.53 2.14
CA VAL A 124 -8.80 1.34 2.81
C VAL A 124 -9.40 2.62 3.40
N TYR A 125 -10.33 3.29 2.71
CA TYR A 125 -11.06 4.42 3.30
C TYR A 125 -11.90 4.02 4.50
N GLU A 126 -12.54 2.85 4.45
CA GLU A 126 -13.35 2.33 5.56
C GLU A 126 -12.49 2.07 6.80
N ILE A 127 -11.37 1.36 6.66
CA ILE A 127 -10.49 1.07 7.79
C ILE A 127 -9.80 2.33 8.33
N GLU A 128 -9.40 3.25 7.45
CA GLU A 128 -8.87 4.56 7.83
C GLU A 128 -9.86 5.32 8.74
N LYS A 129 -11.12 5.41 8.31
CA LYS A 129 -12.18 6.06 9.10
C LYS A 129 -12.45 5.32 10.41
N ALA A 130 -12.50 3.99 10.36
CA ALA A 130 -12.77 3.16 11.54
C ALA A 130 -11.64 3.23 12.57
N SER A 131 -10.38 3.30 12.12
CA SER A 131 -9.22 3.37 13.00
C SER A 131 -8.93 4.77 13.52
N PHE A 132 -9.49 5.82 12.91
CA PHE A 132 -9.21 7.23 13.24
C PHE A 132 -9.20 7.53 14.73
N LYS A 133 -10.29 7.27 15.46
CA LYS A 133 -10.35 7.57 16.89
C LYS A 133 -9.27 6.85 17.71
N LYS A 134 -8.99 5.58 17.38
CA LYS A 134 -8.00 4.76 18.10
C LYS A 134 -6.56 5.20 17.79
N ILE A 135 -6.26 5.48 16.53
CA ILE A 135 -4.94 5.96 16.12
C ILE A 135 -4.69 7.35 16.69
N SER A 136 -5.64 8.29 16.55
CA SER A 136 -5.49 9.66 17.08
C SER A 136 -5.33 9.72 18.60
N ALA A 137 -5.84 8.72 19.32
CA ALA A 137 -5.69 8.60 20.77
C ALA A 137 -4.33 8.01 21.21
N LEU A 138 -3.48 7.55 20.28
CA LEU A 138 -2.13 7.10 20.64
C LEU A 138 -1.33 8.26 21.24
N PRO A 139 -0.53 8.00 22.28
CA PRO A 139 0.35 9.01 22.85
C PRO A 139 1.39 9.46 21.81
N ASP A 140 1.83 10.70 21.91
CA ASP A 140 3.01 11.13 21.20
C ASP A 140 4.21 10.41 21.81
N SER A 141 4.84 9.54 21.02
CA SER A 141 6.10 8.90 21.41
C SER A 141 7.18 9.98 21.39
N ARG A 142 7.56 10.48 22.56
CA ARG A 142 8.79 11.24 22.77
C ARG A 142 9.95 10.28 22.97
#